data_AF-A0A4R1QX71-F1
#
_entry.id   AF-A0A4R1QX71-F1
#
_cell.length_a   1.000
_cell.length_b   1.000
_cell.length_c   1.000
_cell.angle_alpha   90.00
_cell.angle_beta   90.00
_cell.angle_gamma   90.00
#
_symmetry.space_group_name_H-M   'P 1'
#
loop_
_entity.id
_entity.type
_entity.pdbx_description
1 polymer ?
#
loop_
_entity_poly.entity_id
_entity_poly.type
_entity_poly.pdbx_seq_one_letter_code
_entity_poly.pdbx_strand_id
1 'polypeptide(L)' 'MKQLGNLAVVCAQRPDVLMQIYGSEVSVHTGEGPERAVLTAKWDDDETIQSIIRELNFGRYAPDRERMVRHD' A
#
# COMPACT_ATOMS: atom_id res chain seq x y z
N MET A 1 13.31 -3.88 -9.34
CA MET A 1 13.36 -2.55 -8.69
C MET A 1 12.40 -1.49 -9.24
N LYS A 2 11.68 -1.68 -10.35
CA LYS A 2 10.78 -0.61 -10.84
C LYS A 2 9.52 -0.45 -9.97
N GLN A 3 9.08 -1.53 -9.33
CA GLN A 3 7.78 -1.52 -8.66
C GLN A 3 7.81 -0.83 -7.30
N LEU A 4 8.97 -0.73 -6.64
CA LEU A 4 9.10 0.01 -5.38
C LEU A 4 8.73 1.49 -5.54
N GLY A 5 9.19 2.12 -6.62
CA GLY A 5 8.82 3.51 -6.94
C GLY A 5 7.32 3.65 -7.23
N ASN A 6 6.74 2.71 -7.98
CA ASN A 6 5.30 2.70 -8.25
C ASN A 6 4.48 2.54 -6.96
N LEU A 7 4.92 1.65 -6.07
CA LEU A 7 4.29 1.43 -4.77
C LEU A 7 4.34 2.71 -3.92
N ALA A 8 5.48 3.42 -3.91
CA ALA A 8 5.61 4.68 -3.20
C ALA A 8 4.62 5.75 -3.71
N VAL A 9 4.42 5.84 -5.04
CA VAL A 9 3.44 6.76 -5.63
C VAL A 9 2.01 6.40 -5.23
N VAL A 10 1.64 5.12 -5.25
CA VAL A 10 0.31 4.65 -4.81
C VAL A 10 0.08 4.99 -3.34
N CYS A 11 1.05 4.71 -2.47
CA CYS A 11 0.94 5.01 -1.05
C CYS A 11 0.89 6.53 -0.77
N ALA A 12 1.65 7.33 -1.51
CA ALA A 12 1.66 8.78 -1.37
C ALA A 12 0.31 9.45 -1.69
N GLN A 13 -0.52 8.82 -2.52
CA GLN A 13 -1.87 9.29 -2.86
C GLN A 13 -2.96 8.78 -1.90
N ARG A 14 -2.57 7.99 -0.90
CA ARG A 14 -3.49 7.27 -0.01
C ARG A 14 -3.25 7.63 1.46
N PRO A 15 -4.02 8.57 2.03
CA PRO A 15 -3.83 9.00 3.41
C PRO A 15 -4.13 7.90 4.44
N ASP A 16 -4.86 6.85 4.03
CA ASP A 16 -5.20 5.67 4.83
C ASP A 16 -4.10 4.60 4.82
N VAL A 17 -2.96 4.85 4.16
CA VAL A 17 -1.86 3.91 4.00
C VAL A 17 -0.55 4.50 4.50
N LEU A 18 0.25 3.67 5.19
CA LEU A 18 1.62 4.00 5.58
C LEU A 18 2.59 2.99 4.96
N MET A 19 3.57 3.49 4.22
CA MET A 19 4.68 2.68 3.70
C MET A 19 5.94 2.92 4.54
N GLN A 20 6.59 1.84 4.96
CA GLN A 20 7.88 1.86 5.64
C GLN A 20 8.87 0.97 4.90
N ILE A 21 10.13 1.39 4.84
CA ILE A 21 11.24 0.56 4.35
C ILE A 21 12.26 0.42 5.47
N TYR A 22 12.57 -0.82 5.85
CA TYR A 22 13.57 -1.12 6.88
C TYR A 22 14.16 -2.52 6.65
N GLY A 23 15.47 -2.68 6.84
CA GLY A 23 16.11 -4.00 6.80
C GLY A 23 15.91 -4.75 5.48
N SER A 24 15.94 -4.05 4.34
CA SER A 24 15.69 -4.62 3.00
C SER A 24 14.27 -5.18 2.82
N GLU A 25 13.31 -4.69 3.59
CA GLU A 25 11.90 -5.04 3.48
C GLU A 25 11.07 -3.77 3.35
N VAL A 26 10.00 -3.86 2.55
CA VAL A 26 8.94 -2.85 2.49
C VAL A 26 7.73 -3.40 3.22
N SER A 27 7.16 -2.57 4.08
CA SER A 27 5.92 -2.83 4.83
C SER A 27 4.89 -1.78 4.47
N VAL A 28 3.69 -2.23 4.09
CA VAL A 28 2.55 -1.35 3.79
C VAL A 28 1.46 -1.63 4.81
N HIS A 29 1.18 -0.64 5.65
CA HIS A 29 0.12 -0.68 6.64
C HIS A 29 -1.13 -0.02 6.04
N THR A 30 -2.28 -0.69 6.15
CA THR A 30 -3.56 -0.22 5.60
C THR A 30 -4.67 -0.42 6.63
N GLY A 31 -5.66 0.47 6.63
CA GLY A 31 -6.79 0.44 7.55
C GLY A 31 -6.49 1.00 8.94
N GLU A 32 -7.53 1.08 9.77
CA GLU A 32 -7.47 1.68 11.11
C GLU A 32 -7.95 0.69 12.19
N GLY A 33 -7.45 0.85 13.41
CA GLY A 33 -7.92 0.08 14.56
C GLY A 33 -7.72 -1.44 14.39
N PRO A 34 -8.73 -2.28 14.71
CA PRO A 34 -8.62 -3.75 14.62
C PRO A 34 -8.46 -4.29 13.20
N GLU A 35 -8.85 -3.50 12.19
CA GLU A 35 -8.81 -3.86 10.77
C GLU A 35 -7.43 -3.59 10.14
N ARG A 36 -6.48 -3.06 10.93
CA ARG A 36 -5.15 -2.71 10.43
C ARG A 36 -4.41 -3.95 9.95
N ALA A 37 -4.14 -4.00 8.64
CA ALA A 37 -3.36 -5.05 8.01
C ALA A 37 -1.95 -4.55 7.66
N VAL A 38 -1.01 -5.49 7.55
CA VAL A 38 0.35 -5.22 7.07
C VAL A 38 0.67 -6.18 5.94
N LEU A 39 1.06 -5.62 4.80
CA LEU A 39 1.60 -6.35 3.66
C LEU A 39 3.10 -6.14 3.62
N THR A 40 3.88 -7.20 3.43
CA THR A 40 5.33 -7.11 3.39
C THR A 40 5.90 -7.74 2.13
N ALA A 41 7.04 -7.21 1.66
CA ALA A 41 7.80 -7.75 0.55
C ALA A 41 9.27 -7.38 0.69
N LYS A 42 10.18 -8.17 0.12
CA LYS A 42 11.56 -7.69 -0.07
C LYS A 42 11.55 -6.49 -1.02
N TRP A 43 12.38 -5.49 -0.72
CA TRP A 43 12.43 -4.22 -1.47
C TRP A 43 12.78 -4.40 -2.96
N ASP A 44 13.43 -5.50 -3.31
CA ASP A 44 13.87 -5.89 -4.65
C ASP A 44 12.96 -6.94 -5.33
N ASP A 45 11.96 -7.47 -4.63
CA ASP A 45 10.97 -8.42 -5.16
C ASP A 45 9.85 -7.68 -5.90
N ASP A 46 10.08 -7.39 -7.18
CA ASP A 46 9.12 -6.67 -8.03
C ASP A 46 7.78 -7.42 -8.18
N GLU A 47 7.75 -8.75 -8.12
CA GLU A 47 6.52 -9.53 -8.30
C GLU A 47 5.59 -9.39 -7.09
N THR A 48 6.15 -9.56 -5.89
CA THR A 48 5.38 -9.38 -4.65
C THR A 48 4.95 -7.93 -4.48
N ILE A 49 5.82 -6.96 -4.81
CA ILE A 49 5.45 -5.54 -4.80
C ILE A 49 4.32 -5.25 -5.80
N GLN A 50 4.36 -5.83 -7.00
CA GLN A 50 3.29 -5.67 -7.98
C GLN A 50 1.97 -6.26 -7.48
N SER A 51 2.00 -7.38 -6.76
CA SER A 51 0.82 -7.97 -6.13
C SER A 51 0.22 -7.03 -5.07
N ILE A 52 1.07 -6.45 -4.22
CA ILE A 52 0.65 -5.45 -3.22
C ILE A 52 -0.02 -4.24 -3.89
N ILE A 53 0.59 -3.71 -4.96
CA ILE A 53 0.00 -2.60 -5.73
C ILE A 53 -1.39 -2.95 -6.25
N ARG A 54 -1.59 -4.17 -6.77
CA ARG A 54 -2.90 -4.62 -7.26
C ARG A 54 -3.93 -4.71 -6.15
N GLU A 55 -3.56 -5.26 -5.00
CA GLU A 55 -4.44 -5.35 -3.83
C GLU A 55 -4.87 -3.97 -3.31
N LEU A 56 -3.94 -3.00 -3.30
CA LEU A 56 -4.20 -1.63 -2.91
C LEU A 56 -5.10 -0.88 -3.92
N ASN A 57 -5.00 -1.18 -5.21
CA ASN A 57 -5.76 -0.45 -6.23
C ASN A 57 -7.12 -1.08 -6.55
N PHE A 58 -7.19 -2.41 -6.55
CA PHE A 58 -8.33 -3.16 -7.07
C PHE A 58 -8.79 -4.33 -6.18
N GLY A 59 -8.01 -4.68 -5.17
CA GLY A 59 -8.27 -5.83 -4.31
C GLY A 59 -8.91 -5.45 -2.98
N ARG A 60 -8.59 -6.22 -1.94
CA ARG A 60 -9.22 -6.10 -0.61
C ARG A 60 -9.03 -4.73 0.02
N TYR A 61 -7.93 -4.06 -0.31
CA TYR A 61 -7.55 -2.77 0.28
C TYR A 61 -7.80 -1.61 -0.67
N ALA A 62 -8.60 -1.79 -1.72
CA ALA A 62 -9.01 -0.69 -2.58
C ALA A 62 -9.75 0.38 -1.75
N PRO A 63 -9.51 1.68 -2.02
CA PRO A 63 -10.24 2.74 -1.34
C PRO A 63 -11.73 2.63 -1.62
N ASP A 64 -12.53 2.71 -0.55
CA ASP A 64 -13.98 2.76 -0.66
C ASP A 64 -14.37 4.10 -1.29
N ARG A 65 -14.96 4.07 -2.50
CA ARG A 65 -15.15 5.28 -3.33
C ARG A 65 -15.93 6.40 -2.63
N GLU A 66 -16.72 6.07 -1.61
CA GLU A 66 -17.51 7.02 -0.82
C GLU A 66 -16.72 7.74 0.29
N ARG A 67 -15.60 7.16 0.77
CA ARG A 67 -14.77 7.76 1.82
C ARG A 67 -13.80 8.84 1.30
N MET A 68 -13.39 8.75 0.02
CA MET A 68 -12.51 9.73 -0.61
C MET A 68 -13.17 11.11 -0.85
N VAL A 69 -14.51 11.19 -0.85
CA VAL A 69 -15.26 12.44 -1.11
C VAL A 69 -15.42 13.31 0.14
N ARG A 70 -15.13 12.79 1.34
CA ARG A 70 -15.41 13.49 2.61
C ARG A 70 -14.25 14.29 3.19
N HIS A 71 -13.13 14.39 2.48
CA HIS A 71 -11.96 15.15 2.89
C HIS A 71 -11.62 16.22 1.83
N ASP A 72 -12.56 17.14 1.60
CA ASP A 72 -12.33 18.46 0.98
C ASP A 72 -12.68 19.56 1.99
#